data_AF-A0A0D0FUC9-F1
#
_entry.id   AF-A0A0D0FUC9-F1
#
_cell.length_a   1.000
_cell.length_b   1.000
_cell.length_c   1.000
_cell.angle_alpha   90.00
_cell.angle_beta   90.00
_cell.angle_gamma   90.00
#
_symmetry.space_group_name_H-M   'P 1'
#
loop_
_entity.id
_entity.type
_entity.pdbx_description
1 polymer ?
#
loop_
_entity_poly.entity_id
_entity_poly.type
_entity_poly.pdbx_seq_one_letter_code
_entity_poly.pdbx_strand_id
1 'polypeptide(L)'
;MNKLAYFLLLFVLLSASCNQKNGTGENSSGSAKNKGLQDAAINPDQRELIVAELKQMQQAFGDKDVNKIEKYFIFPLADSTLSIYEVNEDFDLARKSTGGNISRDLFVKNFNDIYDYFQMGGFSDLFKAVDLDELKSKQEVTSEHHVKDESCYTFYRISIEGDMVNLQYGTNSDQAYREAHPDEEEVCGESAFNWLFKLEGNKLRFIKEMTAG
;
A
#
# COMPACT_ATOMS: atom_id res chain seq x y z
N MET A 1 -62.96 -12.78 14.73
CA MET A 1 -63.35 -12.28 13.39
C MET A 1 -63.01 -10.79 13.35
N ASN A 2 -62.19 -10.20 12.49
CA ASN A 2 -61.31 -10.67 11.42
C ASN A 2 -60.07 -9.74 11.44
N LYS A 3 -58.91 -10.24 11.88
CA LYS A 3 -57.62 -9.51 11.82
C LYS A 3 -57.02 -9.42 10.40
N LEU A 4 -57.74 -9.92 9.39
CA LEU A 4 -57.36 -9.87 7.98
C LEU A 4 -57.71 -8.55 7.26
N ALA A 5 -58.49 -7.66 7.87
CA ALA A 5 -58.95 -6.44 7.19
C ALA A 5 -57.93 -5.28 7.20
N TYR A 6 -56.92 -5.31 8.10
CA TYR A 6 -55.96 -4.21 8.23
C TYR A 6 -54.72 -4.34 7.32
N PHE A 7 -54.45 -5.52 6.77
CA PHE A 7 -53.26 -5.75 5.94
C PHE A 7 -53.44 -5.38 4.46
N LEU A 8 -54.68 -5.16 4.01
CA LEU A 8 -55.01 -4.85 2.61
C LEU A 8 -55.09 -3.34 2.31
N LEU A 9 -55.03 -2.46 3.33
CA LEU A 9 -55.12 -1.01 3.13
C LEU A 9 -53.77 -0.30 2.98
N LEU A 10 -52.65 -1.01 3.17
CA LEU A 10 -51.29 -0.44 3.10
C LEU A 10 -50.57 -0.70 1.76
N PHE A 11 -51.19 -1.46 0.84
CA PHE A 11 -50.58 -1.80 -0.46
C PHE A 11 -51.01 -0.89 -1.63
N VAL A 12 -51.86 0.12 -1.39
CA VAL A 12 -52.46 0.97 -2.45
C VAL A 12 -51.75 2.34 -2.60
N LEU A 13 -50.70 2.62 -1.83
CA LEU A 13 -50.01 3.94 -1.85
C LEU A 13 -48.67 3.99 -2.59
N LEU A 14 -48.30 2.96 -3.38
CA LEU A 14 -47.02 2.91 -4.10
C LEU A 14 -47.12 2.97 -5.63
N SER A 15 -48.22 3.46 -6.19
CA SER A 15 -48.34 3.59 -7.65
C SER A 15 -49.00 4.90 -8.07
N ALA A 16 -48.21 5.98 -8.15
CA ALA A 16 -48.40 7.04 -9.13
C ALA A 16 -47.16 7.96 -9.22
N SER A 17 -46.76 8.24 -10.47
CA SER A 17 -45.81 9.26 -10.96
C SER A 17 -44.35 8.77 -11.13
N CYS A 18 -43.73 8.79 -12.32
CA CYS A 18 -44.07 9.43 -13.60
C CYS A 18 -43.47 8.68 -14.79
N ASN A 19 -44.27 8.59 -15.85
CA ASN A 19 -43.82 8.36 -17.22
C ASN A 19 -43.04 9.59 -17.74
N GLN A 20 -41.82 9.39 -18.24
CA GLN A 20 -41.21 10.30 -19.21
C GLN A 20 -40.75 9.52 -20.45
N LYS A 21 -41.61 9.64 -21.48
CA LYS A 21 -41.34 9.80 -22.92
C LYS A 21 -40.07 9.18 -23.51
N ASN A 22 -40.31 8.24 -24.42
CA ASN A 22 -39.39 7.69 -25.42
C ASN A 22 -38.61 8.78 -26.18
N GLY A 23 -37.29 8.63 -26.18
CA GLY A 23 -36.37 9.22 -27.15
C GLY A 23 -35.33 8.17 -27.53
N THR A 24 -35.48 7.59 -28.72
CA THR A 24 -34.52 6.68 -29.35
C THR A 24 -33.22 7.43 -29.59
N GLY A 25 -32.13 6.99 -28.97
CA GLY A 25 -30.79 7.53 -29.14
C GLY A 25 -29.75 6.47 -28.79
N GLU A 26 -29.18 5.88 -29.83
CA GLU A 26 -27.88 5.22 -29.96
C GLU A 26 -27.19 4.65 -28.71
N ASN A 27 -26.97 3.34 -28.76
CA ASN A 27 -25.98 2.60 -27.98
C ASN A 27 -24.59 3.22 -28.16
N SER A 28 -24.23 4.15 -27.29
CA SER A 28 -22.83 4.41 -26.96
C SER A 28 -22.52 3.67 -25.67
N SER A 29 -21.61 2.70 -25.80
CA SER A 29 -20.92 2.06 -24.68
C SER A 29 -20.23 3.14 -23.85
N GLY A 30 -20.96 3.65 -22.86
CA GLY A 30 -20.46 4.52 -21.82
C GLY A 30 -19.60 3.68 -20.90
N SER A 31 -18.36 3.42 -21.34
CA SER A 31 -17.26 3.05 -20.45
C SER A 31 -17.36 3.97 -19.23
N ALA A 32 -17.64 3.38 -18.07
CA ALA A 32 -17.46 4.05 -16.80
C ALA A 32 -15.97 4.39 -16.70
N LYS A 33 -15.60 5.55 -17.26
CA LYS A 33 -14.32 6.17 -17.03
C LYS A 33 -14.26 6.35 -15.53
N ASN A 34 -13.44 5.51 -14.89
CA ASN A 34 -12.77 5.83 -13.65
C ASN A 34 -12.50 7.34 -13.69
N LYS A 35 -13.12 8.09 -12.78
CA LYS A 35 -12.57 9.38 -12.39
C LYS A 35 -11.16 9.03 -11.92
N GLY A 36 -10.19 9.15 -12.83
CA GLY A 36 -8.80 9.18 -12.46
C GLY A 36 -8.71 10.18 -11.33
N LEU A 37 -8.07 9.76 -10.23
CA LEU A 37 -7.49 10.70 -9.30
C LEU A 37 -6.81 11.75 -10.17
N GLN A 38 -7.42 12.94 -10.23
CA GLN A 38 -6.77 14.07 -10.85
C GLN A 38 -5.50 14.24 -10.04
N ASP A 39 -4.35 14.10 -10.71
CA ASP A 39 -3.03 14.41 -10.17
C ASP A 39 -3.11 15.76 -9.46
N ALA A 40 -3.35 15.73 -8.15
CA ALA A 40 -3.33 16.93 -7.35
C ALA A 40 -1.87 17.34 -7.33
N ALA A 41 -1.55 18.38 -8.10
CA ALA A 41 -0.20 18.90 -8.19
C ALA A 41 0.27 19.21 -6.76
N ILE A 42 1.22 18.41 -6.26
CA ILE A 42 1.82 18.61 -4.95
C ILE A 42 2.53 19.96 -4.94
N ASN A 43 2.34 20.75 -3.87
CA ASN A 43 3.08 21.99 -3.69
C ASN A 43 4.59 21.67 -3.55
N PRO A 44 5.50 22.39 -4.23
CA PRO A 44 6.95 22.30 -4.03
C PRO A 44 7.39 22.21 -2.56
N ASP A 45 6.82 23.02 -1.65
CA ASP A 45 7.19 23.00 -0.23
C ASP A 45 6.85 21.65 0.43
N GLN A 46 5.69 21.07 0.09
CA GLN A 46 5.31 19.74 0.57
C GLN A 46 6.23 18.66 0.00
N ARG A 47 6.63 18.80 -1.26
CA ARG A 47 7.58 17.88 -1.90
C ARG A 47 8.94 17.92 -1.22
N GLU A 48 9.44 19.11 -0.87
CA GLU A 48 10.69 19.25 -0.10
C GLU A 48 10.58 18.60 1.29
N LEU A 49 9.43 18.76 1.97
CA LEU A 49 9.17 18.11 3.25
C LEU A 49 9.15 16.57 3.12
N ILE A 50 8.51 16.03 2.10
CA ILE A 50 8.51 14.58 1.84
C ILE A 50 9.93 14.07 1.63
N VAL A 51 10.72 14.74 0.79
CA VAL A 51 12.12 14.34 0.53
C VAL A 51 12.95 14.42 1.81
N ALA A 52 12.76 15.43 2.65
CA ALA A 52 13.44 15.55 3.93
C ALA A 52 13.05 14.42 4.91
N GLU A 53 11.77 14.07 5.00
CA GLU A 53 11.30 12.96 5.83
C GLU A 53 11.77 11.60 5.32
N LEU A 54 11.85 11.39 4.00
CA LEU A 54 12.42 10.19 3.39
C LEU A 54 13.91 10.04 3.71
N LYS A 55 14.67 11.14 3.74
CA LYS A 55 16.09 11.11 4.15
C LYS A 55 16.27 10.76 5.62
N GLN A 56 15.37 11.22 6.50
CA GLN A 56 15.35 10.78 7.90
C GLN A 56 14.97 9.30 8.01
N MET A 57 14.03 8.84 7.18
CA MET A 57 13.59 7.45 7.15
C MET A 57 14.73 6.53 6.71
N GLN A 58 15.46 6.91 5.66
CA GLN A 58 16.68 6.22 5.22
C GLN A 58 17.66 5.99 6.37
N GLN A 59 17.93 7.02 7.18
CA GLN A 59 18.80 6.88 8.34
C GLN A 59 18.22 5.93 9.40
N ALA A 60 16.93 6.09 9.73
CA ALA A 60 16.26 5.27 10.73
C ALA A 60 16.30 3.76 10.38
N PHE A 61 16.01 3.43 9.13
CA PHE A 61 16.03 2.06 8.62
C PHE A 61 17.44 1.53 8.39
N GLY A 62 18.39 2.38 7.96
CA GLY A 62 19.80 2.02 7.85
C GLY A 62 20.42 1.65 9.21
N ASP A 63 20.04 2.35 10.27
CA ASP A 63 20.51 2.08 11.64
C ASP A 63 19.73 0.94 12.34
N LYS A 64 18.64 0.43 11.74
CA LYS A 64 17.65 -0.44 12.39
C LYS A 64 17.19 0.12 13.76
N ASP A 65 17.08 1.45 13.88
CA ASP A 65 16.76 2.12 15.15
C ASP A 65 15.24 2.16 15.39
N VAL A 66 14.75 1.23 16.21
CA VAL A 66 13.33 1.11 16.56
C VAL A 66 12.73 2.43 17.08
N ASN A 67 13.49 3.22 17.84
CA ASN A 67 12.99 4.47 18.43
C ASN A 67 12.83 5.58 17.37
N LYS A 68 13.56 5.50 16.25
CA LYS A 68 13.35 6.37 15.10
C LYS A 68 12.25 5.81 14.20
N ILE A 69 12.24 4.51 13.93
CA ILE A 69 11.30 3.84 13.03
C ILE A 69 9.85 3.93 13.56
N GLU A 70 9.63 3.70 14.86
CA GLU A 70 8.28 3.75 15.44
C GLU A 70 7.58 5.10 15.24
N LYS A 71 8.33 6.19 15.00
CA LYS A 71 7.79 7.54 14.82
C LYS A 71 6.99 7.68 13.53
N TYR A 72 7.20 6.80 12.55
CA TYR A 72 6.40 6.76 11.33
C TYR A 72 5.03 6.12 11.54
N PHE A 73 4.82 5.43 12.66
CA PHE A 73 3.58 4.72 12.95
C PHE A 73 2.68 5.53 13.88
N ILE A 74 1.37 5.42 13.68
CA ILE A 74 0.36 5.95 14.61
C ILE A 74 -0.21 4.75 15.35
N PHE A 75 0.06 4.68 16.66
CA PHE A 75 -0.41 3.58 17.50
C PHE A 75 -1.77 3.89 18.13
N PRO A 76 -2.61 2.86 18.38
CA PRO A 76 -2.37 1.46 18.01
C PRO A 76 -2.51 1.21 16.51
N LEU A 77 -1.72 0.29 15.97
CA LEU A 77 -1.87 -0.17 14.58
C LEU A 77 -3.01 -1.18 14.53
N ALA A 78 -3.95 -0.96 13.60
CA ALA A 78 -5.02 -1.91 13.35
C ALA A 78 -4.50 -3.09 12.51
N ASP A 79 -5.09 -4.27 12.70
CA ASP A 79 -4.81 -5.47 11.90
C ASP A 79 -4.96 -5.24 10.37
N SER A 80 -5.77 -4.27 9.97
CA SER A 80 -5.95 -3.91 8.55
C SER A 80 -4.79 -3.11 7.95
N THR A 81 -3.87 -2.59 8.78
CA THR A 81 -2.73 -1.78 8.33
C THR A 81 -1.49 -2.63 8.08
N LEU A 82 -1.33 -3.72 8.84
CA LEU A 82 -0.27 -4.71 8.72
C LEU A 82 -0.94 -6.07 8.80
N SER A 83 -0.94 -6.84 7.71
CA SER A 83 -1.51 -8.19 7.69
C SER A 83 -0.59 -9.15 8.45
N ILE A 84 -0.60 -9.04 9.78
CA ILE A 84 0.35 -9.71 10.67
C ILE A 84 -0.29 -10.93 11.32
N TYR A 85 0.29 -12.09 11.05
CA TYR A 85 -0.09 -13.36 11.67
C TYR A 85 1.19 -14.14 11.95
N GLU A 86 1.25 -14.89 13.04
CA GLU A 86 2.28 -15.90 13.24
C GLU A 86 3.71 -15.34 13.34
N VAL A 87 3.87 -14.12 13.87
CA VAL A 87 5.20 -13.55 14.17
C VAL A 87 5.92 -14.38 15.22
N ASN A 88 5.27 -14.54 16.38
CA ASN A 88 5.62 -15.49 17.43
C ASN A 88 4.39 -15.69 18.34
N GLU A 89 4.39 -16.77 19.13
CA GLU A 89 3.23 -17.14 19.96
C GLU A 89 2.87 -16.05 20.98
N ASP A 90 3.86 -15.49 21.68
CA ASP A 90 3.66 -14.46 22.71
C ASP A 90 3.07 -13.16 22.11
N PHE A 91 3.59 -12.74 20.95
CA PHE A 91 3.10 -11.59 20.20
C PHE A 91 1.66 -11.80 19.76
N ASP A 92 1.36 -12.97 19.19
CA ASP A 92 0.02 -13.27 18.70
C ASP A 92 -1.01 -13.36 19.84
N LEU A 93 -0.64 -13.95 20.98
CA LEU A 93 -1.49 -13.97 22.17
C LEU A 93 -1.76 -12.55 22.67
N ALA A 94 -0.72 -11.71 22.77
CA ALA A 94 -0.85 -10.32 23.18
C ALA A 94 -1.75 -9.53 22.22
N ARG A 95 -1.50 -9.60 20.91
CA ARG A 95 -2.29 -8.94 19.86
C ARG A 95 -3.76 -9.41 19.86
N LYS A 96 -4.02 -10.71 19.98
CA LYS A 96 -5.38 -11.25 20.06
C LYS A 96 -6.13 -10.74 21.29
N SER A 97 -5.44 -10.63 22.44
CA SER A 97 -6.05 -10.11 23.68
C SER A 97 -6.43 -8.63 23.62
N THR A 98 -5.85 -7.84 22.71
CA THR A 98 -6.17 -6.42 22.46
C THR A 98 -7.12 -6.21 21.26
N GLY A 99 -7.79 -7.27 20.80
CA GLY A 99 -8.73 -7.21 19.68
C GLY A 99 -8.04 -6.98 18.33
N GLY A 100 -6.81 -7.49 18.16
CA GLY A 100 -6.02 -7.33 16.94
C GLY A 100 -5.09 -6.11 16.94
N ASN A 101 -5.32 -5.15 17.83
CA ASN A 101 -4.53 -3.92 17.82
C ASN A 101 -3.10 -4.12 18.32
N ILE A 102 -2.12 -3.61 17.58
CA ILE A 102 -0.71 -3.61 17.97
C ILE A 102 -0.42 -2.28 18.69
N SER A 103 -0.19 -2.34 19.99
CA SER A 103 0.25 -1.16 20.76
C SER A 103 1.70 -0.81 20.45
N ARG A 104 2.12 0.42 20.80
CA ARG A 104 3.51 0.85 20.68
C ARG A 104 4.46 -0.09 21.43
N ASP A 105 4.14 -0.40 22.69
CA ASP A 105 4.97 -1.27 23.52
C ASP A 105 5.08 -2.68 22.93
N LEU A 106 3.99 -3.21 22.36
CA LEU A 106 4.00 -4.51 21.70
C LEU A 106 4.87 -4.50 20.43
N PHE A 107 4.78 -3.43 19.63
CA PHE A 107 5.59 -3.23 18.44
C PHE A 107 7.09 -3.14 18.80
N VAL A 108 7.46 -2.26 19.73
CA VAL A 108 8.86 -2.06 20.14
C VAL A 108 9.45 -3.32 20.75
N LYS A 109 8.70 -4.01 21.63
CA LYS A 109 9.14 -5.24 22.28
C LYS A 109 9.47 -6.35 21.27
N ASN A 110 8.68 -6.46 20.20
CA ASN A 110 8.80 -7.52 19.19
C ASN A 110 9.37 -6.99 17.86
N PHE A 111 10.08 -5.86 17.90
CA PHE A 111 10.45 -5.14 16.70
C PHE A 111 11.28 -5.97 15.73
N ASN A 112 12.24 -6.76 16.23
CA ASN A 112 13.07 -7.60 15.34
C ASN A 112 12.25 -8.65 14.61
N ASP A 113 11.34 -9.35 15.30
CA ASP A 113 10.50 -10.37 14.67
C ASP A 113 9.54 -9.74 13.65
N ILE A 114 8.96 -8.57 13.98
CA ILE A 114 8.12 -7.80 13.05
C ILE A 114 8.94 -7.34 11.83
N TYR A 115 10.15 -6.83 12.05
CA TYR A 115 11.04 -6.35 11.01
C TYR A 115 11.43 -7.46 10.03
N ASP A 116 11.72 -8.64 10.56
CA ASP A 116 12.12 -9.80 9.76
C ASP A 116 10.90 -10.41 9.04
N TYR A 117 9.76 -10.56 9.73
CA TYR A 117 8.50 -11.07 9.15
C TYR A 117 8.04 -10.25 7.95
N PHE A 118 8.04 -8.93 8.09
CA PHE A 118 7.65 -8.01 7.01
C PHE A 118 8.78 -7.67 6.04
N GLN A 119 9.93 -8.33 6.16
CA GLN A 119 11.11 -8.11 5.32
C GLN A 119 11.51 -6.63 5.23
N MET A 120 11.34 -5.87 6.32
CA MET A 120 11.60 -4.42 6.39
C MET A 120 13.07 -4.06 6.12
N GLY A 121 13.96 -5.06 6.08
CA GLY A 121 15.33 -4.95 5.56
C GLY A 121 15.38 -4.38 4.14
N GLY A 122 14.38 -4.67 3.30
CA GLY A 122 14.30 -4.18 1.93
C GLY A 122 14.29 -2.65 1.80
N PHE A 123 13.89 -1.92 2.86
CA PHE A 123 14.01 -0.46 2.87
C PHE A 123 15.46 0.02 2.81
N SER A 124 16.39 -0.68 3.47
CA SER A 124 17.81 -0.32 3.43
C SER A 124 18.33 -0.37 1.99
N ASP A 125 17.95 -1.40 1.26
CA ASP A 125 18.41 -1.60 -0.12
C ASP A 125 17.70 -0.66 -1.09
N LEU A 126 16.39 -0.42 -0.89
CA LEU A 126 15.63 0.61 -1.60
C LEU A 126 16.31 1.97 -1.50
N PHE A 127 16.64 2.44 -0.30
CA PHE A 127 17.27 3.75 -0.12
C PHE A 127 18.73 3.82 -0.56
N LYS A 128 19.41 2.69 -0.79
CA LYS A 128 20.73 2.65 -1.44
C LYS A 128 20.60 2.70 -2.96
N ALA A 129 19.54 2.12 -3.51
CA ALA A 129 19.35 1.93 -4.93
C ALA A 129 18.76 3.15 -5.66
N VAL A 130 18.01 4.02 -4.95
CA VAL A 130 17.39 5.21 -5.52
C VAL A 130 17.99 6.52 -5.01
N ASP A 131 18.06 7.53 -5.87
CA ASP A 131 18.45 8.89 -5.48
C ASP A 131 17.21 9.69 -5.04
N LEU A 132 17.10 9.94 -3.74
CA LEU A 132 15.99 10.70 -3.15
C LEU A 132 15.95 12.16 -3.62
N ASP A 133 17.06 12.75 -4.09
CA ASP A 133 17.04 14.13 -4.58
C ASP A 133 16.33 14.27 -5.93
N GLU A 134 16.24 13.19 -6.72
CA GLU A 134 15.45 13.19 -7.96
C GLU A 134 13.94 13.37 -7.69
N LEU A 135 13.44 12.97 -6.53
CA LEU A 135 12.04 13.16 -6.13
C LEU A 135 11.67 14.65 -5.92
N LYS A 136 12.63 15.58 -5.94
CA LYS A 136 12.34 17.01 -5.97
C LYS A 136 11.71 17.46 -7.29
N SER A 137 11.95 16.73 -8.37
CA SER A 137 11.45 17.07 -9.71
C SER A 137 10.68 15.94 -10.39
N LYS A 138 10.88 14.68 -9.98
CA LYS A 138 10.16 13.50 -10.49
C LYS A 138 9.06 13.08 -9.53
N GLN A 139 7.93 12.62 -10.07
CA GLN A 139 6.91 11.94 -9.27
C GLN A 139 7.38 10.55 -8.79
N GLU A 140 8.37 9.98 -9.46
CA GLU A 140 8.84 8.63 -9.21
C GLU A 140 10.34 8.49 -9.48
N VAL A 141 10.98 7.67 -8.68
CA VAL A 141 12.33 7.16 -8.90
C VAL A 141 12.30 5.64 -8.81
N THR A 142 12.94 4.98 -9.77
CA THR A 142 12.95 3.52 -9.89
C THR A 142 14.37 3.06 -10.18
N SER A 143 14.75 1.91 -9.62
CA SER A 143 16.03 1.26 -9.81
C SER A 143 15.80 -0.24 -9.96
N GLU A 144 16.33 -0.82 -11.02
CA GLU A 144 16.25 -2.25 -11.31
C GLU A 144 17.67 -2.81 -11.38
N HIS A 145 17.88 -3.97 -10.77
CA HIS A 145 19.16 -4.65 -10.74
C HIS A 145 19.02 -6.03 -11.38
N HIS A 146 19.45 -6.10 -12.63
CA HIS A 146 19.49 -7.32 -13.42
C HIS A 146 20.87 -7.98 -13.26
N VAL A 147 20.88 -9.25 -12.89
CA VAL A 147 22.09 -10.07 -12.88
C VAL A 147 22.06 -10.95 -14.13
N LYS A 148 23.17 -10.95 -14.87
CA LYS A 148 23.27 -11.74 -16.09
C LYS A 148 23.12 -13.22 -15.76
N ASP A 149 22.34 -13.93 -16.58
CA ASP A 149 22.08 -15.37 -16.45
C ASP A 149 21.35 -15.73 -15.14
N GLU A 150 20.70 -14.75 -14.49
CA GLU A 150 19.74 -14.99 -13.41
C GLU A 150 18.30 -14.81 -13.91
N SER A 151 17.42 -15.60 -13.30
CA SER A 151 16.03 -15.76 -13.66
C SER A 151 15.14 -14.65 -13.09
N CYS A 152 15.62 -13.98 -12.03
CA CYS A 152 14.99 -12.86 -11.35
C CYS A 152 15.84 -11.59 -11.47
N TYR A 153 15.19 -10.43 -11.44
CA TYR A 153 15.83 -9.16 -11.09
C TYR A 153 15.16 -8.58 -9.84
N THR A 154 15.90 -7.76 -9.09
CA THR A 154 15.34 -6.98 -7.97
C THR A 154 14.99 -5.58 -8.42
N PHE A 155 13.89 -5.03 -7.90
CA PHE A 155 13.49 -3.65 -8.20
C PHE A 155 13.18 -2.86 -6.93
N TYR A 156 13.37 -1.54 -7.04
CA TYR A 156 13.12 -0.56 -5.99
C TYR A 156 12.46 0.66 -6.58
N ARG A 157 11.41 1.16 -5.94
CA ARG A 157 10.64 2.29 -6.43
C ARG A 157 10.15 3.16 -5.27
N ILE A 158 10.23 4.46 -5.45
CA ILE A 158 9.54 5.45 -4.62
C ILE A 158 8.70 6.33 -5.52
N SER A 159 7.42 6.46 -5.21
CA SER A 159 6.52 7.40 -5.90
C SER A 159 5.81 8.34 -4.93
N ILE A 160 5.54 9.56 -5.40
CA ILE A 160 4.84 10.63 -4.69
C ILE A 160 3.61 11.06 -5.50
N GLU A 161 2.42 10.87 -4.93
CA GLU A 161 1.14 11.29 -5.49
C GLU A 161 0.39 12.16 -4.46
N GLY A 162 0.32 13.47 -4.69
CA GLY A 162 -0.24 14.40 -3.70
C GLY A 162 0.55 14.38 -2.40
N ASP A 163 -0.10 14.04 -1.28
CA ASP A 163 0.53 13.87 0.04
C ASP A 163 0.90 12.40 0.34
N MET A 164 0.69 11.50 -0.60
CA MET A 164 0.95 10.07 -0.46
C MET A 164 2.34 9.72 -1.01
N VAL A 165 3.01 8.80 -0.32
CA VAL A 165 4.30 8.24 -0.73
C VAL A 165 4.20 6.73 -0.71
N ASN A 166 4.51 6.08 -1.83
CA ASN A 166 4.61 4.63 -1.92
C ASN A 166 6.08 4.23 -1.98
N LEU A 167 6.51 3.37 -1.07
CA LEU A 167 7.81 2.70 -1.11
C LEU A 167 7.57 1.25 -1.55
N GLN A 168 8.22 0.85 -2.63
CA GLN A 168 8.04 -0.47 -3.20
C GLN A 168 9.38 -1.14 -3.47
N TYR A 169 9.50 -2.41 -3.08
CA TYR A 169 10.65 -3.25 -3.44
C TYR A 169 10.21 -4.70 -3.62
N GLY A 170 11.01 -5.48 -4.36
CA GLY A 170 10.73 -6.89 -4.57
C GLY A 170 11.54 -7.50 -5.70
N THR A 171 11.03 -8.62 -6.22
CA THR A 171 11.61 -9.44 -7.28
C THR A 171 10.64 -9.60 -8.43
N ASN A 172 11.16 -9.67 -9.65
CA ASN A 172 10.35 -9.90 -10.84
C ASN A 172 11.15 -10.74 -11.86
N SER A 173 10.47 -11.40 -12.80
CA SER A 173 11.12 -12.27 -13.78
C SER A 173 11.96 -11.49 -14.78
N ASP A 174 13.16 -11.97 -15.09
CA ASP A 174 14.00 -11.41 -16.14
C ASP A 174 13.57 -11.92 -17.52
N GLN A 175 13.13 -11.02 -18.40
CA GLN A 175 12.63 -11.37 -19.72
C GLN A 175 13.73 -11.94 -20.63
N ALA A 176 14.97 -11.43 -20.54
CA ALA A 176 16.07 -11.92 -21.36
C ALA A 176 16.47 -13.34 -20.95
N TYR A 177 16.44 -13.65 -19.66
CA TYR A 177 16.64 -15.02 -19.17
C TYR A 177 15.55 -15.96 -19.70
N ARG A 178 14.27 -15.57 -19.58
CA ARG A 178 13.13 -16.38 -20.04
C ARG A 178 13.19 -16.70 -21.53
N GLU A 179 13.60 -15.73 -22.35
CA GLU A 179 13.75 -15.92 -23.79
C GLU A 179 14.91 -16.86 -24.14
N ALA A 180 15.97 -16.88 -23.32
CA ALA A 180 17.12 -17.76 -23.49
C ALA A 180 16.87 -19.20 -22.99
N HIS A 181 15.95 -19.40 -22.04
CA HIS A 181 15.66 -20.68 -21.41
C HIS A 181 14.15 -21.03 -21.49
N PRO A 182 13.61 -21.26 -22.71
CA PRO A 182 12.17 -21.45 -22.92
C PRO A 182 11.60 -22.75 -22.33
N ASP A 183 12.46 -23.68 -21.91
CA ASP A 183 12.11 -24.99 -21.34
C ASP A 183 12.09 -25.01 -19.81
N GLU A 184 12.46 -23.92 -19.13
CA GLU A 184 12.38 -23.79 -17.68
C GLU A 184 11.00 -23.25 -17.25
N GLU A 185 10.19 -24.10 -16.59
CA GLU A 185 8.93 -23.69 -15.96
C GLU A 185 9.20 -22.97 -14.63
N GLU A 186 8.51 -21.84 -14.43
CA GLU A 186 8.55 -20.99 -13.23
C GLU A 186 9.95 -20.46 -12.85
N VAL A 187 10.31 -19.36 -13.52
CA VAL A 187 11.66 -18.82 -13.57
C VAL A 187 11.99 -17.96 -12.33
N CYS A 188 11.00 -17.33 -11.70
CA CYS A 188 11.23 -16.43 -10.58
C CYS A 188 10.09 -16.47 -9.55
N GLY A 189 10.44 -16.49 -8.26
CA GLY A 189 9.51 -16.15 -7.19
C GLY A 189 9.27 -14.64 -7.17
N GLU A 190 8.34 -14.17 -8.00
CA GLU A 190 7.98 -12.76 -8.08
C GLU A 190 7.34 -12.30 -6.78
N SER A 191 7.73 -11.13 -6.31
CA SER A 191 7.15 -10.54 -5.10
C SER A 191 7.26 -9.03 -5.14
N ALA A 192 6.33 -8.34 -4.49
CA ALA A 192 6.30 -6.90 -4.40
C ALA A 192 5.73 -6.46 -3.05
N PHE A 193 6.58 -5.88 -2.21
CA PHE A 193 6.20 -5.26 -0.95
C PHE A 193 5.93 -3.78 -1.21
N ASN A 194 4.74 -3.31 -0.85
CA ASN A 194 4.32 -1.92 -1.01
C ASN A 194 3.97 -1.32 0.35
N TRP A 195 4.62 -0.21 0.70
CA TRP A 195 4.42 0.50 1.94
C TRP A 195 3.95 1.91 1.65
N LEU A 196 2.72 2.19 2.07
CA LEU A 196 2.06 3.45 1.81
C LEU A 196 2.19 4.37 3.03
N PHE A 197 2.69 5.57 2.80
CA PHE A 197 2.80 6.64 3.78
C PHE A 197 2.03 7.87 3.31
N LYS A 198 1.66 8.73 4.26
CA LYS A 198 1.03 10.03 4.01
C LYS A 198 1.74 11.12 4.79
N LEU A 199 1.94 12.29 4.18
CA LEU A 199 2.45 13.47 4.87
C LEU A 199 1.35 14.09 5.73
N GLU A 200 1.44 13.96 7.05
CA GLU A 200 0.51 14.54 8.02
C GLU A 200 1.26 15.28 9.13
N GLY A 201 0.94 16.56 9.32
CA GLY A 201 1.60 17.40 10.33
C GLY A 201 3.12 17.49 10.13
N ASN A 202 3.55 17.61 8.87
CA ASN A 202 4.96 17.65 8.42
C ASN A 202 5.75 16.36 8.67
N LYS A 203 5.07 15.22 8.87
CA LYS A 203 5.70 13.92 9.06
C LYS A 203 5.10 12.87 8.15
N LEU A 204 5.91 11.95 7.65
CA LEU A 204 5.37 10.77 6.99
C LEU A 204 4.75 9.84 8.03
N ARG A 205 3.54 9.38 7.76
CA ARG A 205 2.76 8.47 8.60
C ARG A 205 2.40 7.24 7.80
N PHE A 206 2.75 6.08 8.33
CA PHE A 206 2.40 4.80 7.77
C PHE A 206 0.89 4.64 7.72
N ILE A 207 0.39 4.19 6.56
CA ILE A 207 -1.03 3.96 6.30
C ILE A 207 -1.31 2.47 6.21
N LYS A 208 -0.57 1.75 5.36
CA LYS A 208 -0.73 0.32 5.17
C LYS A 208 0.45 -0.31 4.43
N GLU A 209 0.62 -1.59 4.64
CA GLU A 209 1.47 -2.48 3.86
C GLU A 209 0.59 -3.37 2.96
N MET A 210 1.10 -3.71 1.78
CA MET A 210 0.48 -4.62 0.85
C MET A 210 1.57 -5.45 0.16
N THR A 211 1.44 -6.77 0.18
CA THR A 211 2.32 -7.67 -0.56
C THR A 211 1.56 -8.28 -1.75
N ALA A 212 2.24 -8.43 -2.88
CA ALA A 212 1.80 -9.23 -4.02
C ALA A 212 2.91 -10.23 -4.37
N GLY A 213 2.55 -11.42 -4.84
CA GLY A 213 3.46 -12.50 -5.21
C GLY A 213 2.68 -13.77 -5.51
#